data_AF-A0A7V7ZGN5-F1
#
_entry.id   AF-A0A7V7ZGN5-F1
#
_cell.length_a   1.000
_cell.length_b   1.000
_cell.length_c   1.000
_cell.angle_alpha   90.00
_cell.angle_beta   90.00
_cell.angle_gamma   90.00
#
_symmetry.space_group_name_H-M   'P 1'
#
loop_
_entity.id
_entity.type
_entity.pdbx_description
1 polymer ?
#
loop_
_entity_poly.entity_id
_entity_poly.type
_entity_poly.pdbx_seq_one_letter_code
_entity_poly.pdbx_strand_id
1 'polypeptide(L)'
;MIRQAHVARVLRHAPVTGARLRALLALAGAADAQGVTVLPLAMLAAQVGVPRWYAWWLRRDLTRRGLLAAGPEPEVCAVLVGLTADEVQAVRARLDTGRAR
;
A
#
# COMPACT_ATOMS: atom_id res chain seq x y z
N MET A 1 -4.08 -9.00 15.59
CA MET A 1 -3.96 -7.57 15.99
C MET A 1 -3.22 -6.69 14.98
N ILE A 2 -2.23 -7.19 14.24
CA ILE A 2 -1.43 -6.43 13.25
C ILE A 2 -2.27 -5.63 12.23
N ARG A 3 -3.30 -6.25 11.62
CA ARG A 3 -4.17 -5.58 10.64
C ARG A 3 -4.84 -4.30 11.17
N GLN A 4 -5.29 -4.33 12.43
CA GLN A 4 -5.94 -3.16 13.04
C GLN A 4 -4.95 -2.02 13.27
N ALA A 5 -3.69 -2.32 13.57
CA ALA A 5 -2.65 -1.31 13.74
C ALA A 5 -2.33 -0.57 12.42
N HIS A 6 -2.21 -1.29 11.30
CA HIS A 6 -2.00 -0.66 10.00
C HIS A 6 -3.20 0.17 9.55
N VAL A 7 -4.42 -0.34 9.73
CA VAL A 7 -5.65 0.42 9.45
C VAL A 7 -5.75 1.68 10.31
N ALA A 8 -5.47 1.59 11.61
CA ALA A 8 -5.47 2.74 12.51
C ALA A 8 -4.42 3.79 12.12
N ARG A 9 -3.23 3.37 11.68
CA ARG A 9 -2.19 4.28 11.16
C ARG A 9 -2.63 4.98 9.87
N VAL A 10 -3.28 4.26 8.94
CA VAL A 10 -3.85 4.85 7.71
C VAL A 10 -4.86 5.94 8.04
N LEU A 11 -5.82 5.64 8.91
CA LEU A 11 -6.88 6.57 9.29
C LEU A 11 -6.35 7.82 10.00
N ARG A 12 -5.22 7.72 10.69
CA ARG A 12 -4.62 8.84 11.44
C ARG A 12 -3.84 9.81 10.56
N HIS A 13 -3.23 9.35 9.46
CA HIS A 13 -2.20 10.13 8.75
C HIS A 13 -2.43 10.32 7.24
N ALA A 14 -3.48 9.73 6.65
CA ALA A 14 -3.78 9.93 5.24
C ALA A 14 -5.00 10.85 5.03
N PRO A 15 -4.81 12.14 4.68
CA PRO A 15 -5.91 13.03 4.28
C PRO A 15 -6.37 12.69 2.86
N VAL A 16 -6.94 11.51 2.68
CA VAL A 16 -7.49 11.03 1.41
C VAL A 16 -8.91 10.51 1.60
N THR A 17 -9.72 10.60 0.55
CA THR A 17 -11.14 10.23 0.58
C THR A 17 -11.51 9.32 -0.59
N GLY A 18 -12.71 8.73 -0.53
CA GLY A 18 -13.29 7.94 -1.62
C GLY A 18 -12.46 6.72 -2.00
N ALA A 19 -12.16 6.56 -3.29
CA ALA A 19 -11.44 5.40 -3.82
C ALA A 19 -9.99 5.29 -3.30
N ARG A 20 -9.32 6.42 -3.01
CA ARG A 20 -7.95 6.43 -2.45
C ARG A 20 -7.92 5.87 -1.03
N LEU A 21 -8.86 6.30 -0.19
CA LEU A 21 -8.98 5.79 1.18
C LEU A 21 -9.32 4.31 1.18
N ARG A 22 -10.28 3.90 0.35
CA ARG A 22 -10.64 2.48 0.18
C ARG A 22 -9.44 1.64 -0.26
N ALA A 23 -8.64 2.14 -1.21
CA ALA A 23 -7.42 1.46 -1.64
C ALA A 23 -6.39 1.33 -0.51
N LEU A 24 -6.13 2.38 0.26
CA LEU A 24 -5.20 2.31 1.40
C LEU A 24 -5.67 1.37 2.51
N LEU A 25 -6.98 1.39 2.82
CA LEU A 25 -7.57 0.49 3.81
C LEU A 25 -7.52 -0.97 3.35
N ALA A 26 -7.81 -1.21 2.07
CA ALA A 26 -7.72 -2.53 1.46
C ALA A 26 -6.28 -3.07 1.53
N LEU A 27 -5.29 -2.25 1.15
CA LEU A 27 -3.87 -2.59 1.22
C LEU A 27 -3.38 -2.80 2.66
N ALA A 28 -3.80 -1.94 3.61
CA ALA A 28 -3.44 -2.07 5.02
C ALA A 28 -4.07 -3.31 5.68
N GLY A 29 -5.30 -3.67 5.28
CA GLY A 29 -5.95 -4.90 5.71
C GLY A 29 -5.31 -6.16 5.11
N ALA A 30 -4.75 -6.06 3.90
CA ALA A 30 -4.05 -7.16 3.25
C ALA A 30 -2.55 -7.24 3.59
N ALA A 31 -2.01 -6.26 4.32
CA ALA A 31 -0.62 -6.22 4.71
C ALA A 31 -0.29 -7.23 5.82
N ASP A 32 0.93 -7.76 5.76
CA ASP A 32 1.52 -8.63 6.76
C ASP A 32 2.00 -7.85 7.99
N ALA A 33 2.69 -8.54 8.92
CA ALA A 33 3.29 -7.97 10.14
C ALA A 33 4.23 -6.79 9.89
N GLN A 34 4.74 -6.67 8.67
CA GLN A 34 5.83 -5.77 8.32
C GLN A 34 5.37 -4.65 7.38
N GLY A 35 4.05 -4.54 7.15
CA GLY A 35 3.43 -3.52 6.32
C GLY A 35 3.52 -3.79 4.81
N VAL A 36 3.92 -4.99 4.39
CA VAL A 36 4.03 -5.41 2.98
C VAL A 36 2.80 -6.22 2.61
N THR A 37 2.28 -5.99 1.41
CA THR A 37 1.18 -6.76 0.84
C THR A 37 1.51 -7.17 -0.59
N VAL A 38 1.29 -8.44 -0.89
CA VAL A 38 1.29 -8.95 -2.26
C VAL A 38 -0.16 -9.01 -2.72
N LEU A 39 -0.53 -8.08 -3.59
CA LEU A 39 -1.88 -7.90 -4.08
C LEU A 39 -1.84 -7.70 -5.60
N PRO A 40 -2.36 -8.67 -6.38
CA PRO A 40 -2.55 -8.47 -7.81
C PRO A 40 -3.45 -7.26 -8.06
N LEU A 41 -3.13 -6.50 -9.11
CA LEU A 41 -3.89 -5.28 -9.46
C LEU A 41 -5.39 -5.55 -9.65
N ALA A 42 -5.76 -6.74 -10.14
CA ALA A 42 -7.15 -7.16 -10.30
C ALA A 42 -7.87 -7.29 -8.94
N MET A 43 -7.17 -7.79 -7.92
CA MET A 43 -7.73 -7.93 -6.57
C MET A 43 -7.86 -6.57 -5.88
N LEU A 44 -6.93 -5.64 -6.10
CA LEU A 44 -7.07 -4.25 -5.68
C LEU A 44 -8.28 -3.59 -6.35
N ALA A 45 -8.44 -3.77 -7.66
CA ALA A 45 -9.56 -3.22 -8.43
C ALA A 45 -10.90 -3.72 -7.88
N ALA A 46 -11.01 -5.02 -7.58
CA ALA A 46 -12.20 -5.62 -6.98
C ALA A 46 -12.49 -5.08 -5.57
N GLN A 47 -11.47 -4.97 -4.70
CA GLN A 47 -11.64 -4.46 -3.33
C GLN A 47 -12.04 -2.99 -3.28
N VAL A 48 -11.57 -2.18 -4.22
CA VAL A 48 -11.91 -0.76 -4.31
C VAL A 48 -13.23 -0.54 -5.08
N GLY A 49 -13.66 -1.52 -5.89
CA GLY A 49 -14.85 -1.44 -6.73
C GLY A 49 -14.64 -0.54 -7.95
N VAL A 50 -13.50 -0.65 -8.61
CA VAL A 50 -13.10 0.21 -9.74
C VAL A 50 -12.52 -0.61 -10.90
N PRO A 51 -12.51 -0.08 -12.13
CA PRO A 51 -11.85 -0.73 -13.26
C PRO A 51 -10.34 -0.90 -13.05
N ARG A 52 -9.75 -1.92 -13.68
CA ARG A 52 -8.32 -2.25 -13.58
C ARG A 52 -7.40 -1.09 -13.97
N TRP A 53 -7.76 -0.32 -15.00
CA TRP A 53 -7.00 0.87 -15.43
C TRP A 53 -6.99 1.96 -14.34
N TYR A 54 -8.10 2.12 -13.62
CA TYR A 54 -8.22 3.10 -12.53
C TYR A 54 -7.48 2.62 -11.29
N ALA A 55 -7.49 1.32 -10.99
CA ALA A 55 -6.68 0.74 -9.93
C ALA A 55 -5.17 0.95 -10.18
N TRP A 56 -4.72 0.83 -11.44
CA TRP A 56 -3.35 1.14 -11.81
C TRP A 56 -3.00 2.60 -11.55
N TRP A 57 -3.89 3.51 -11.94
CA TRP A 57 -3.74 4.93 -11.69
C TRP A 57 -3.73 5.25 -10.19
N LEU A 58 -4.62 4.65 -9.40
CA LEU A 58 -4.66 4.79 -7.94
C LEU A 58 -3.35 4.34 -7.30
N ARG A 59 -2.82 3.18 -7.72
CA ARG A 59 -1.50 2.72 -7.26
C ARG A 59 -0.43 3.77 -7.51
N ARG A 60 -0.36 4.28 -8.73
CA ARG A 60 0.62 5.31 -9.13
C ARG A 60 0.45 6.64 -8.38
N ASP A 61 -0.78 7.10 -8.19
CA ASP A 61 -1.11 8.34 -7.44
C ASP A 61 -0.70 8.21 -5.97
N LEU A 62 -1.04 7.09 -5.33
CA LEU A 62 -0.67 6.83 -3.93
C LEU A 62 0.84 6.66 -3.74
N THR A 63 1.55 6.08 -4.70
CA THR A 63 3.03 6.05 -4.69
C THR A 63 3.63 7.45 -4.81
N ARG A 64 3.12 8.29 -5.72
CA ARG A 64 3.59 9.68 -5.89
C ARG A 64 3.38 10.53 -4.64
N ARG A 65 2.29 10.28 -3.92
CA ARG A 65 1.98 10.94 -2.64
C ARG A 65 2.81 10.41 -1.47
N GLY A 66 3.67 9.41 -1.69
CA GLY A 66 4.49 8.78 -0.66
C GLY A 66 3.67 7.92 0.32
N LEU A 67 2.42 7.61 0.00
CA LEU A 67 1.53 6.81 0.86
C LEU A 67 1.72 5.30 0.63
N LEU A 68 2.27 4.93 -0.54
CA LEU A 68 2.67 3.57 -0.88
C LEU A 68 4.13 3.53 -1.35
N ALA A 69 4.83 2.46 -1.01
CA ALA A 69 5.98 1.99 -1.79
C ALA A 69 5.51 0.84 -2.67
N ALA A 70 5.66 0.98 -3.99
CA ALA A 70 5.37 -0.11 -4.91
C ALA A 70 6.68 -0.82 -5.25
N GLY A 71 6.67 -2.16 -5.24
CA GLY A 71 7.75 -2.96 -5.76
C GLY A 71 7.81 -2.90 -7.30
N PRO A 72 8.87 -3.46 -7.91
CA PRO A 72 9.02 -3.54 -9.35
C PRO A 72 7.90 -4.36 -10.00
N GLU A 73 7.42 -5.38 -9.29
CA GLU A 73 6.30 -6.19 -9.73
C GLU A 73 4.95 -5.49 -9.51
N PRO A 74 3.97 -5.70 -10.40
CA PRO A 74 2.63 -5.16 -10.24
C PRO A 74 1.95 -5.61 -8.94
N GLU A 75 2.42 -6.70 -8.34
CA GLU A 75 1.78 -7.38 -7.22
C GLU A 75 2.34 -6.97 -5.86
N VAL A 76 3.54 -6.39 -5.75
CA VAL A 76 4.12 -6.08 -4.42
C VAL A 76 3.91 -4.60 -4.07
N CYS A 77 3.26 -4.33 -2.94
CA CYS A 77 3.02 -2.98 -2.42
C CYS A 77 3.25 -2.92 -0.90
N ALA A 78 3.63 -1.77 -0.36
CA ALA A 78 3.71 -1.54 1.07
C ALA A 78 3.05 -0.21 1.46
N VAL A 79 2.32 -0.21 2.57
CA VAL A 79 1.62 0.99 3.08
C VAL A 79 2.57 1.77 3.99
N LEU A 80 2.87 3.02 3.61
CA LEU A 80 3.85 3.87 4.33
C LEU A 80 3.20 4.83 5.33
N VAL A 81 1.87 4.86 5.40
CA VAL A 81 1.13 5.85 6.18
C VAL A 81 1.37 5.65 7.67
N GLY A 82 1.82 6.72 8.36
CA GLY A 82 2.08 6.72 9.80
C GLY A 82 3.38 6.03 10.21
N LEU A 83 4.27 5.74 9.26
CA LEU A 83 5.63 5.26 9.52
C LEU A 83 6.60 6.44 9.72
N THR A 84 7.59 6.25 10.58
CA THR A 84 8.75 7.13 10.72
C THR A 84 9.66 7.05 9.48
N ALA A 85 10.56 8.02 9.32
CA ALA A 85 11.49 8.04 8.19
C ALA A 85 12.35 6.76 8.11
N ASP A 86 12.82 6.26 9.26
CA ASP A 86 13.63 5.05 9.33
C ASP A 86 12.84 3.79 8.96
N GLU A 87 11.60 3.68 9.44
CA GLU A 87 10.69 2.59 9.06
C GLU A 87 10.38 2.61 7.57
N VAL A 88 10.18 3.78 6.97
CA VAL A 88 9.98 3.93 5.52
C VAL A 88 11.21 3.44 4.75
N GLN A 89 12.42 3.80 5.17
CA GLN A 89 13.65 3.34 4.52
C GLN A 89 13.83 1.83 4.67
N ALA A 90 13.54 1.27 5.85
CA ALA A 90 13.61 -0.17 6.08
C ALA A 90 12.58 -0.94 5.22
N VAL A 91 11.37 -0.41 5.01
CA VAL A 91 10.37 -0.99 4.09
C VAL A 91 10.89 -0.96 2.65
N ARG A 92 11.41 0.18 2.20
CA ARG A 92 11.91 0.35 0.82
C ARG A 92 13.09 -0.58 0.53
N ALA A 93 14.07 -0.64 1.43
CA ALA A 93 15.23 -1.53 1.29
C ALA A 93 14.82 -3.01 1.15
N ARG A 94 13.80 -3.46 1.90
CA ARG A 94 13.27 -4.83 1.77
C ARG A 94 12.60 -5.08 0.43
N LEU A 95 11.79 -4.13 -0.06
CA LEU A 95 11.18 -4.21 -1.40
C LEU A 95 12.25 -4.27 -2.50
N ASP A 96 13.34 -3.50 -2.34
CA ASP A 96 14.48 -3.52 -3.24
C ASP A 96 15.33 -4.80 -3.12
N THR A 97 15.40 -5.42 -1.94
CA THR A 97 16.10 -6.71 -1.75
C THR A 97 15.33 -7.87 -2.38
N GLY A 98 14.00 -7.77 -2.44
CA GLY A 98 13.15 -8.67 -3.24
C GLY A 98 13.42 -8.63 -4.74
N ARG A 99 14.23 -7.68 -5.23
CA ARG A 99 14.73 -7.60 -6.62
C ARG A 99 15.79 -8.66 -6.95
N ALA A 100 16.45 -9.23 -5.95
CA ALA A 100 17.65 -10.05 -6.11
C ALA A 100 17.41 -11.57 -5.96
N ARG A 101 16.14 -11.99 -5.81
CA ARG A 101 15.71 -13.39 -5.83
C ARG A 101 14.77 -13.62 -7.00
#